data_AF-A0A2Z7C5H0-F1
#
_entry.id   AF-A0A2Z7C5H0-F1
#
_cell.length_a   1.000
_cell.length_b   1.000
_cell.length_c   1.000
_cell.angle_alpha   90.00
_cell.angle_beta   90.00
_cell.angle_gamma   90.00
#
_symmetry.space_group_name_H-M   'P 1'
#
loop_
_entity.id
_entity.type
_entity.pdbx_description
1 polymer ?
#
loop_
_entity_poly.entity_id
_entity_poly.type
_entity_poly.pdbx_seq_one_letter_code
_entity_poly.pdbx_strand_id
1 'polypeptide(L)'
;MTEKKNLVREGLFPSSIRGLFFPTLKSTPPSGGIVFLLAPCSPQTTPINVVEFRQPRTATLPRSSGVGYRVGRRVVVIWGMENASSWCLQPQNMGQRAPGLSMEGEINNFILVWLTAVVSLCYCYQVGKIFPTVSKARLLAILPVSCLFLYLPLNLTSIHFGGTTSFFISWLCNFKIILFAFNKGPLSSNPPIPLSRFIPLACFPIRFKVQESHVNLTKKRDRSMLNYAIKVAMLPVFVRVYFYKNILHPKIILFCYCLHIYFMLEMILALVTSKAKALLRVELEQPFDEPYLSTSLQDFWGRRWNLMVSNILHPTVYQPVRSASTRFVARKWAPIPAVLATFFVSGLMHELVFYNIGRLKPTGEVMAFFLLHGLSLSVEIGIKKMVKGKLLVAGFVSGPLAVAYVIYSSFWLFFPPLLRCNAEVKGCTESLAFLESLKTRRLVSPSEVSCPFL
;
A
#
# COMPACT_ATOMS: atom_id res chain seq x y z
N MET A 1 -23.35 -0.97 73.07
CA MET A 1 -22.25 -0.03 73.32
C MET A 1 -22.19 0.92 72.13
N THR A 2 -22.88 2.07 72.27
CA THR A 2 -22.28 3.41 72.45
C THR A 2 -21.58 3.87 71.17
N GLU A 3 -21.87 5.02 70.56
CA GLU A 3 -22.80 6.11 70.81
C GLU A 3 -22.55 7.12 69.68
N LYS A 4 -23.59 7.86 69.26
CA LYS A 4 -23.56 9.30 68.91
C LYS A 4 -22.65 9.74 67.74
N LYS A 5 -22.97 10.74 66.92
CA LYS A 5 -24.02 11.77 66.82
C LYS A 5 -23.74 12.40 65.44
N ASN A 6 -24.76 12.70 64.62
CA ASN A 6 -25.39 14.02 64.51
C ASN A 6 -24.38 15.12 64.13
N LEU A 7 -24.62 16.03 63.21
CA LEU A 7 -25.85 16.67 62.73
C LEU A 7 -25.34 17.65 61.61
N VAL A 8 -26.07 17.90 60.52
CA VAL A 8 -26.79 19.19 60.24
C VAL A 8 -25.84 20.35 59.88
N ARG A 9 -26.06 21.20 58.87
CA ARG A 9 -27.30 21.70 58.24
C ARG A 9 -26.94 22.58 57.04
N GLU A 10 -27.96 22.85 56.23
CA GLU A 10 -28.34 24.14 55.59
C GLU A 10 -27.26 24.97 54.86
N GLY A 11 -27.51 25.54 53.68
CA GLY A 11 -28.77 25.74 52.99
C GLY A 11 -28.59 26.65 51.77
N LEU A 12 -29.59 26.56 50.89
CA LEU A 12 -30.18 27.58 50.01
C LEU A 12 -29.32 28.73 49.44
N PHE A 13 -29.21 28.71 48.09
CA PHE A 13 -29.66 29.73 47.08
C PHE A 13 -29.34 31.25 47.30
N PRO A 14 -29.50 32.18 46.32
CA PRO A 14 -29.54 32.14 44.84
C PRO A 14 -28.77 33.31 44.15
N SER A 15 -28.84 33.35 42.80
CA SER A 15 -29.01 34.54 41.90
C SER A 15 -28.00 35.71 41.86
N SER A 16 -27.41 35.89 40.67
CA SER A 16 -27.43 37.09 39.80
C SER A 16 -27.31 38.49 40.45
N ILE A 17 -26.31 39.29 40.04
CA ILE A 17 -26.48 40.70 39.61
C ILE A 17 -25.23 41.24 38.87
N ARG A 18 -25.56 42.16 37.96
CA ARG A 18 -24.82 43.00 37.00
C ARG A 18 -23.63 43.81 37.54
N GLY A 19 -22.77 44.25 36.62
CA GLY A 19 -22.38 45.68 36.56
C GLY A 19 -20.88 46.03 36.48
N LEU A 20 -20.47 46.46 35.28
CA LEU A 20 -19.39 47.40 34.91
C LEU A 20 -18.20 47.63 35.87
N PHE A 21 -16.99 47.29 35.40
CA PHE A 21 -15.79 48.16 35.39
C PHE A 21 -14.79 47.63 34.35
N PHE A 22 -14.47 48.43 33.31
CA PHE A 22 -13.21 48.35 32.56
C PHE A 22 -12.18 49.28 33.26
N PRO A 23 -10.85 49.19 33.03
CA PRO A 23 -10.11 48.35 32.07
C PRO A 23 -8.92 47.58 32.70
N THR A 24 -8.42 46.54 32.03
CA THR A 24 -6.98 46.39 31.68
C THR A 24 -6.71 45.08 30.92
N LEU A 25 -5.78 45.20 29.98
CA LEU A 25 -5.38 44.25 28.94
C LEU A 25 -5.26 42.78 29.39
N LYS A 26 -5.84 41.87 28.58
CA LYS A 26 -5.19 40.62 28.20
C LYS A 26 -5.67 40.13 26.83
N SER A 27 -4.74 40.21 25.89
CA SER A 27 -4.82 39.77 24.51
C SER A 27 -5.14 38.28 24.38
N THR A 28 -6.27 37.96 23.77
CA THR A 28 -6.46 36.73 23.01
C THR A 28 -5.71 36.82 21.67
N PRO A 29 -4.96 35.80 21.24
CA PRO A 29 -4.78 35.55 19.82
C PRO A 29 -5.90 34.62 19.31
N PRO A 30 -6.43 34.87 18.10
CA PRO A 30 -7.50 34.08 17.51
C PRO A 30 -6.98 32.75 16.92
N SER A 31 -7.90 31.80 16.88
CA SER A 31 -7.86 30.53 16.15
C SER A 31 -7.18 30.62 14.79
N GLY A 32 -5.98 30.03 14.67
CA GLY A 32 -5.31 29.80 13.38
C GLY A 32 -5.81 28.51 12.73
N GLY A 33 -6.82 28.62 11.88
CA GLY A 33 -7.17 27.58 10.91
C GLY A 33 -6.18 27.60 9.75
N ILE A 34 -5.65 26.43 9.38
CA ILE A 34 -4.89 26.25 8.13
C ILE A 34 -5.93 26.08 7.02
N VAL A 35 -6.03 27.05 6.14
CA VAL A 35 -6.86 26.97 4.93
C VAL A 35 -6.00 26.39 3.81
N PHE A 36 -6.38 25.21 3.31
CA PHE A 36 -5.83 24.64 2.08
C PHE A 36 -6.70 25.11 0.92
N LEU A 37 -6.18 26.02 0.09
CA LEU A 37 -6.81 26.36 -1.19
C LEU A 37 -6.28 25.42 -2.28
N LEU A 38 -7.12 24.48 -2.71
CA LEU A 38 -6.95 23.77 -3.98
C LEU A 38 -7.64 24.62 -5.05
N ALA A 39 -6.87 25.28 -5.91
CA ALA A 39 -7.42 25.96 -7.07
C ALA A 39 -7.67 24.94 -8.20
N PRO A 40 -8.90 24.84 -8.77
CA PRO A 40 -9.13 24.07 -9.96
C PRO A 40 -8.62 24.83 -11.19
N CYS A 41 -7.93 24.12 -12.09
CA CYS A 41 -7.54 24.66 -13.39
C CYS A 41 -8.78 24.75 -14.28
N SER A 42 -9.23 25.97 -14.62
CA SER A 42 -10.30 26.24 -15.59
C SER A 42 -9.73 27.09 -16.74
N PRO A 43 -10.01 26.78 -18.01
CA PRO A 43 -9.42 27.49 -19.14
C PRO A 43 -10.36 28.60 -19.62
N GLN A 44 -10.14 29.85 -19.22
CA GLN A 44 -10.68 30.99 -19.96
C GLN A 44 -9.67 32.16 -20.06
N THR A 45 -9.45 32.56 -21.30
CA THR A 45 -8.59 33.62 -21.82
C THR A 45 -9.09 35.03 -21.51
N THR A 46 -8.20 35.95 -21.12
CA THR A 46 -8.16 37.36 -21.56
C THR A 46 -6.87 38.06 -21.05
N PRO A 47 -6.25 38.99 -21.81
CA PRO A 47 -4.92 39.49 -21.51
C PRO A 47 -4.97 40.74 -20.61
N ILE A 48 -4.04 40.86 -19.66
CA ILE A 48 -3.77 42.12 -18.95
C ILE A 48 -2.32 42.52 -19.23
N ASN A 49 -2.17 43.75 -19.72
CA ASN A 49 -0.94 44.39 -20.17
C ASN A 49 0.14 44.46 -19.09
N VAL A 50 1.39 44.14 -19.47
CA VAL A 50 2.58 44.35 -18.65
C VAL A 50 3.10 45.77 -18.90
N VAL A 51 3.15 46.59 -17.86
CA VAL A 51 3.87 47.87 -17.87
C VAL A 51 5.30 47.63 -17.40
N GLU A 52 6.24 47.91 -18.30
CA GLU A 52 7.67 47.80 -18.13
C GLU A 52 8.21 49.05 -17.39
N PHE A 53 8.99 48.88 -16.32
CA PHE A 53 9.81 49.95 -15.75
C PHE A 53 11.26 49.50 -15.56
N ARG A 54 12.15 50.29 -16.18
CA ARG A 54 13.61 50.16 -16.28
C ARG A 54 14.33 50.07 -14.92
N GLN A 55 15.35 49.20 -14.88
CA GLN A 55 16.45 49.24 -13.90
C GLN A 55 17.42 50.41 -14.13
N PRO A 56 18.13 50.85 -13.08
CA PRO A 56 19.51 51.30 -13.21
C PRO A 56 20.52 50.34 -12.54
N ARG A 57 21.68 50.22 -13.19
CA ARG A 57 22.84 49.40 -12.86
C ARG A 57 23.63 49.97 -11.66
N THR A 58 24.15 49.11 -10.77
CA THR A 58 25.60 48.89 -10.51
C THR A 58 25.88 47.94 -9.32
N ALA A 59 26.99 47.20 -9.43
CA ALA A 59 27.82 46.53 -8.40
C ALA A 59 27.48 45.10 -7.89
N THR A 60 28.19 44.14 -8.51
CA THR A 60 28.77 42.85 -8.07
C THR A 60 28.58 42.30 -6.64
N LEU A 61 27.97 41.10 -6.52
CA LEU A 61 28.42 39.87 -5.78
C LEU A 61 27.32 38.77 -5.86
N PRO A 62 27.64 37.45 -5.85
CA PRO A 62 26.66 36.40 -6.08
C PRO A 62 25.95 36.03 -4.77
N ARG A 63 24.61 36.07 -4.75
CA ARG A 63 23.80 35.51 -3.66
C ARG A 63 22.63 34.71 -4.18
N SER A 64 22.50 33.51 -3.64
CA SER A 64 21.33 32.65 -3.65
C SER A 64 20.07 33.43 -3.29
N SER A 65 19.11 33.48 -4.21
CA SER A 65 17.81 34.11 -3.99
C SER A 65 16.82 33.11 -3.38
N GLY A 66 16.81 33.03 -2.05
CA GLY A 66 15.62 32.62 -1.30
C GLY A 66 14.87 33.88 -0.86
N VAL A 67 13.60 34.01 -1.25
CA VAL A 67 12.75 35.12 -0.77
C VAL A 67 12.21 34.75 0.60
N GLY A 68 12.77 35.35 1.66
CA GLY A 68 12.29 35.20 3.03
C GLY A 68 11.44 36.40 3.43
N TYR A 69 10.16 36.18 3.74
CA TYR A 69 9.34 37.18 4.44
C TYR A 69 9.43 36.94 5.95
N ARG A 70 9.76 37.99 6.71
CA ARG A 70 9.92 37.93 8.17
C ARG A 70 8.62 38.36 8.85
N VAL A 71 7.92 37.42 9.48
CA VAL A 71 6.86 37.70 10.46
C VAL A 71 7.18 36.98 11.77
N GLY A 72 7.76 37.69 12.74
CA GLY A 72 8.00 37.19 14.10
C GLY A 72 9.03 36.05 14.23
N ARG A 73 9.32 35.62 15.48
CA ARG A 73 10.44 34.72 15.90
C ARG A 73 10.34 33.25 15.42
N ARG A 74 9.87 32.98 14.20
CA ARG A 74 9.92 31.63 13.61
C ARG A 74 10.25 31.73 12.12
N VAL A 75 11.32 31.06 11.72
CA VAL A 75 11.68 30.88 10.31
C VAL A 75 10.81 29.76 9.76
N VAL A 76 9.86 30.10 8.91
CA VAL A 76 9.10 29.14 8.11
C VAL A 76 9.79 29.07 6.74
N VAL A 77 10.43 27.93 6.45
CA VAL A 77 10.98 27.66 5.12
C VAL A 77 9.86 27.04 4.28
N ILE A 78 9.26 27.84 3.41
CA ILE A 78 8.31 27.35 2.39
C ILE A 78 9.16 26.93 1.19
N TRP A 79 9.21 25.63 0.90
CA TRP A 79 9.73 25.15 -0.38
C TRP A 79 8.60 25.32 -1.42
N GLY A 80 8.60 26.48 -2.08
CA GLY A 80 7.76 26.70 -3.25
C GLY A 80 8.37 26.01 -4.46
N MET A 81 7.62 25.13 -5.12
CA MET A 81 7.97 24.64 -6.46
C MET A 81 7.70 25.77 -7.46
N GLU A 82 8.68 26.66 -7.67
CA GLU A 82 8.56 27.79 -8.61
C GLU A 82 8.53 27.40 -10.10
N ASN A 83 8.44 26.11 -10.44
CA ASN A 83 8.35 25.64 -11.84
C ASN A 83 7.15 24.73 -12.10
N ALA A 84 5.99 24.96 -11.48
CA ALA A 84 4.77 24.21 -11.79
C ALA A 84 4.16 24.56 -13.19
N SER A 85 4.56 25.69 -13.78
CA SER A 85 4.06 26.13 -15.10
C SER A 85 4.72 25.45 -16.30
N SER A 86 5.90 24.82 -16.14
CA SER A 86 6.56 24.09 -17.23
C SER A 86 6.06 22.66 -17.44
N TRP A 87 5.13 22.18 -16.58
CA TRP A 87 4.59 20.82 -16.62
C TRP A 87 3.10 20.75 -16.98
N CYS A 88 2.51 21.85 -17.44
CA CYS A 88 1.19 21.81 -18.07
C CYS A 88 1.31 21.12 -19.43
N LEU A 89 0.99 19.82 -19.47
CA LEU A 89 0.75 19.06 -20.69
C LEU A 89 -0.23 19.84 -21.58
N GLN A 90 0.25 20.40 -22.68
CA GLN A 90 -0.62 20.84 -23.76
C GLN A 90 -1.40 19.62 -24.30
N PRO A 91 -2.70 19.74 -24.59
CA PRO A 91 -3.44 18.69 -25.28
C PRO A 91 -2.93 18.63 -26.73
N GLN A 92 -2.01 17.70 -27.00
CA GLN A 92 -1.64 17.38 -28.37
C GLN A 92 -2.76 16.57 -29.03
N ASN A 93 -3.08 16.98 -30.26
CA ASN A 93 -4.13 16.43 -31.12
C ASN A 93 -4.24 14.89 -31.06
N MET A 94 -5.46 14.41 -30.83
CA MET A 94 -5.82 13.01 -30.95
C MET A 94 -5.57 12.52 -32.38
N GLY A 95 -4.59 11.62 -32.55
CA GLY A 95 -4.29 11.02 -33.86
C GLY A 95 -3.01 10.19 -33.96
N GLN A 96 -2.17 10.12 -32.92
CA GLN A 96 -0.95 9.28 -32.93
C GLN A 96 -0.83 8.53 -31.60
N ARG A 97 -0.47 7.23 -31.68
CA ARG A 97 -0.12 6.40 -30.50
C ARG A 97 0.86 7.18 -29.63
N ALA A 98 0.54 7.34 -28.34
CA ALA A 98 1.48 7.91 -27.38
C ALA A 98 2.82 7.16 -27.48
N PRO A 99 3.95 7.86 -27.68
CA PRO A 99 5.25 7.21 -27.70
C PRO A 99 5.45 6.56 -26.33
N GLY A 100 5.67 5.24 -26.31
CA GLY A 100 6.07 4.54 -25.10
C GLY A 100 7.30 5.23 -24.52
N LEU A 101 7.28 5.52 -23.22
CA LEU A 101 8.41 6.10 -22.53
C LEU A 101 9.63 5.20 -22.76
N SER A 102 10.79 5.76 -23.10
CA SER A 102 12.01 4.96 -23.22
C SER A 102 12.31 4.26 -21.89
N MET A 103 12.92 3.07 -21.95
CA MET A 103 13.27 2.32 -20.72
C MET A 103 14.14 3.14 -19.76
N GLU A 104 15.01 4.00 -20.31
CA GLU A 104 15.80 4.96 -19.53
C GLU A 104 14.91 5.97 -18.78
N GLY A 105 13.90 6.52 -19.45
CA GLY A 105 12.92 7.42 -18.82
C GLY A 105 12.13 6.73 -17.70
N GLU A 106 11.74 5.47 -17.91
CA GLU A 106 11.03 4.67 -16.90
C GLU A 106 11.90 4.40 -15.67
N ILE A 107 13.19 4.10 -15.86
CA ILE A 107 14.15 3.93 -14.76
C ILE A 107 14.32 5.25 -13.98
N ASN A 108 14.43 6.38 -14.68
CA ASN A 108 14.54 7.68 -14.04
C ASN A 108 13.29 8.02 -13.21
N ASN A 109 12.09 7.73 -13.73
CA ASN A 109 10.84 7.87 -13.00
C ASN A 109 10.80 6.94 -11.77
N PHE A 110 11.26 5.69 -11.92
CA PHE A 110 11.35 4.74 -10.81
C PHE A 110 12.25 5.27 -9.70
N ILE A 111 13.45 5.77 -10.05
CA ILE A 111 14.37 6.38 -9.09
C ILE A 111 13.71 7.57 -8.39
N LEU A 112 13.09 8.48 -9.14
CA LEU A 112 12.41 9.65 -8.58
C LEU A 112 11.28 9.27 -7.61
N VAL A 113 10.46 8.28 -7.97
CA VAL A 113 9.36 7.78 -7.14
C VAL A 113 9.89 7.23 -5.82
N TRP A 114 10.94 6.39 -5.86
CA TRP A 114 11.51 5.80 -4.65
C TRP A 114 12.27 6.81 -3.80
N LEU A 115 12.97 7.78 -4.40
CA LEU A 115 13.58 8.90 -3.67
C LEU A 115 12.51 9.73 -2.96
N THR A 116 11.40 10.04 -3.65
CA THR A 116 10.26 10.77 -3.05
C THR A 116 9.65 9.99 -1.89
N ALA A 117 9.49 8.67 -2.02
CA ALA A 117 9.02 7.82 -0.94
C ALA A 117 9.96 7.84 0.27
N VAL A 118 11.29 7.77 0.05
CA VAL A 118 12.29 7.83 1.13
C VAL A 118 12.27 9.19 1.84
N VAL A 119 12.24 10.31 1.11
CA VAL A 119 12.15 11.65 1.70
C VAL A 119 10.86 11.81 2.52
N SER A 120 9.74 11.31 2.00
CA SER A 120 8.46 11.33 2.71
C SER A 120 8.49 10.50 4.00
N LEU A 121 9.19 9.36 4.00
CA LEU A 121 9.39 8.54 5.20
C LEU A 121 10.32 9.21 6.22
N CYS A 122 11.36 9.91 5.78
CA CYS A 122 12.18 10.76 6.65
C CYS A 122 11.32 11.83 7.33
N TYR A 123 10.41 12.46 6.58
CA TYR A 123 9.44 13.41 7.14
C TYR A 123 8.53 12.74 8.18
N CYS A 124 7.90 11.59 7.86
CA CYS A 124 7.06 10.86 8.81
C CYS A 124 7.82 10.47 10.09
N TYR A 125 9.09 10.08 9.98
CA TYR A 125 9.94 9.76 11.12
C TYR A 125 10.13 10.97 12.05
N GLN A 126 10.37 12.17 11.50
CA GLN A 126 10.47 13.40 12.30
C GLN A 126 9.13 13.77 12.93
N VAL A 127 8.01 13.63 12.21
CA VAL A 127 6.66 13.85 12.76
C VAL A 127 6.42 12.96 13.98
N GLY A 128 6.84 11.69 13.93
CA GLY A 128 6.72 10.78 15.09
C GLY A 128 7.55 11.19 16.30
N LYS A 129 8.69 11.87 16.09
CA LYS A 129 9.49 12.44 17.19
C LYS A 129 8.87 13.70 17.78
N ILE A 130 8.31 14.56 16.94
CA ILE A 130 7.65 15.81 17.37
C ILE A 130 6.35 15.50 18.12
N PHE A 131 5.60 14.50 17.65
CA PHE A 131 4.34 14.05 18.25
C PHE A 131 4.45 12.60 18.74
N PRO A 132 5.12 12.35 19.88
CA PRO A 132 5.38 11.00 20.37
C PRO A 132 4.11 10.26 20.81
N THR A 133 3.08 10.98 21.25
CA THR A 133 1.79 10.42 21.67
C THR A 133 0.78 10.43 20.53
N VAL A 134 -0.27 9.60 20.66
CA VAL A 134 -1.37 9.59 19.69
C VAL A 134 -2.06 10.94 19.72
N SER A 135 -2.07 11.64 18.59
CA SER A 135 -2.66 12.97 18.48
C SER A 135 -3.29 13.17 17.10
N LYS A 136 -4.35 13.98 17.05
CA LYS A 136 -4.95 14.40 15.77
C LYS A 136 -3.92 15.11 14.88
N ALA A 137 -3.00 15.88 15.48
CA ALA A 137 -1.92 16.55 14.77
C ALA A 137 -1.00 15.58 14.03
N ARG A 138 -0.61 14.46 14.67
CA ARG A 138 0.21 13.43 14.01
C ARG A 138 -0.48 12.80 12.81
N LEU A 139 -1.78 12.49 12.94
CA LEU A 139 -2.58 11.96 11.84
C LEU A 139 -2.67 12.95 10.68
N LEU A 140 -3.00 14.21 10.97
CA LEU A 140 -3.11 15.27 9.96
C LEU A 140 -1.77 15.55 9.26
N ALA A 141 -0.64 15.42 9.96
CA ALA A 141 0.68 15.57 9.37
C ALA A 141 1.07 14.39 8.45
N ILE A 142 0.66 13.16 8.77
CA ILE A 142 0.98 11.96 7.97
C ILE A 142 0.01 11.78 6.78
N LEU A 143 -1.23 12.28 6.89
CA LEU A 143 -2.27 12.10 5.87
C LEU A 143 -1.85 12.55 4.46
N PRO A 144 -1.20 13.72 4.24
CA PRO A 144 -0.70 14.10 2.93
C PRO A 144 0.27 13.09 2.31
N VAL A 145 1.13 12.48 3.14
CA VAL A 145 2.06 11.42 2.68
C VAL A 145 1.31 10.16 2.29
N SER A 146 0.27 9.79 3.06
CA SER A 146 -0.61 8.67 2.71
C SER A 146 -1.30 8.87 1.36
N CYS A 147 -1.80 10.09 1.08
CA CYS A 147 -2.37 10.42 -0.23
C CYS A 147 -1.32 10.37 -1.35
N LEU A 148 -0.14 10.95 -1.12
CA LEU A 148 0.98 10.93 -2.06
C LEU A 148 1.36 9.49 -2.44
N PHE A 149 1.41 8.57 -1.47
CA PHE A 149 1.77 7.17 -1.71
C PHE A 149 0.76 6.42 -2.58
N LEU A 150 -0.50 6.86 -2.65
CA LEU A 150 -1.47 6.30 -3.60
C LEU A 150 -1.22 6.80 -5.03
N TYR A 151 -0.70 8.02 -5.17
CA TYR A 151 -0.44 8.64 -6.47
C TYR A 151 0.90 8.22 -7.09
N LEU A 152 1.94 8.03 -6.28
CA LEU A 152 3.32 7.81 -6.76
C LEU A 152 3.49 6.73 -7.85
N PRO A 153 2.89 5.53 -7.77
CA PRO A 153 3.04 4.52 -8.82
C PRO A 153 2.42 4.94 -10.15
N LEU A 154 1.56 5.95 -10.17
CA LEU A 154 0.98 6.46 -11.41
C LEU A 154 2.02 7.06 -12.35
N ASN A 155 3.23 7.35 -11.87
CA ASN A 155 4.35 7.81 -12.70
C ASN A 155 5.10 6.66 -13.41
N LEU A 156 4.70 5.40 -13.17
CA LEU A 156 5.34 4.22 -13.76
C LEU A 156 4.38 3.51 -14.72
N THR A 157 4.88 3.16 -15.90
CA THR A 157 4.11 2.50 -16.95
C THR A 157 4.42 1.01 -17.07
N SER A 158 5.60 0.57 -16.59
CA SER A 158 6.00 -0.83 -16.56
C SER A 158 5.11 -1.65 -15.62
N ILE A 159 4.73 -2.87 -16.04
CA ILE A 159 3.97 -3.78 -15.18
C ILE A 159 4.80 -4.22 -13.97
N HIS A 160 6.08 -4.52 -14.16
CA HIS A 160 6.93 -5.00 -13.07
C HIS A 160 7.26 -3.86 -12.10
N PHE A 161 7.71 -2.70 -12.57
CA PHE A 161 8.02 -1.57 -11.70
C PHE A 161 6.77 -0.91 -11.10
N GLY A 162 5.74 -0.65 -11.91
CA GLY A 162 4.48 -0.06 -11.47
C GLY A 162 3.72 -0.98 -10.51
N GLY A 163 3.59 -2.26 -10.84
CA GLY A 163 2.92 -3.25 -9.99
C GLY A 163 3.61 -3.44 -8.64
N THR A 164 4.94 -3.64 -8.64
CA THR A 164 5.70 -3.81 -7.38
C THR A 164 5.72 -2.53 -6.54
N THR A 165 5.88 -1.36 -7.16
CA THR A 165 5.84 -0.07 -6.45
C THR A 165 4.44 0.20 -5.87
N SER A 166 3.37 -0.11 -6.62
CA SER A 166 2.00 -0.02 -6.11
C SER A 166 1.78 -0.94 -4.91
N PHE A 167 2.32 -2.16 -4.94
CA PHE A 167 2.21 -3.10 -3.82
C PHE A 167 3.02 -2.62 -2.60
N PHE A 168 4.28 -2.23 -2.77
CA PHE A 168 5.12 -1.84 -1.64
C PHE A 168 4.78 -0.47 -1.07
N ILE A 169 4.55 0.54 -1.91
CA ILE A 169 4.34 1.92 -1.48
C ILE A 169 2.87 2.19 -1.19
N SER A 170 1.98 2.06 -2.18
CA SER A 170 0.56 2.40 -2.02
C SER A 170 -0.17 1.48 -1.04
N TRP A 171 0.27 0.22 -0.92
CA TRP A 171 -0.36 -0.73 -0.01
C TRP A 171 0.44 -0.93 1.28
N LEU A 172 1.58 -1.63 1.25
CA LEU A 172 2.25 -2.05 2.49
C LEU A 172 2.75 -0.84 3.30
N CYS A 173 3.48 0.06 2.66
CA CYS A 173 4.05 1.24 3.30
C CYS A 173 2.95 2.17 3.82
N ASN A 174 1.95 2.44 2.97
CA ASN A 174 0.82 3.29 3.32
C ASN A 174 0.08 2.79 4.58
N PHE A 175 -0.23 1.49 4.64
CA PHE A 175 -0.93 0.93 5.79
C PHE A 175 -0.07 0.96 7.06
N LYS A 176 1.25 0.78 6.94
CA LYS A 176 2.18 0.90 8.08
C LYS A 176 2.30 2.35 8.58
N ILE A 177 2.34 3.35 7.71
CA ILE A 177 2.37 4.76 8.15
C ILE A 177 1.04 5.21 8.74
N ILE A 178 -0.10 4.67 8.26
CA ILE A 178 -1.41 4.90 8.88
C ILE A 178 -1.42 4.31 10.30
N LEU A 179 -0.97 3.07 10.48
CA LEU A 179 -0.82 2.47 11.82
C LEU A 179 0.12 3.30 12.70
N PHE A 180 1.24 3.75 12.14
CA PHE A 180 2.22 4.59 12.82
C PHE A 180 1.60 5.92 13.29
N ALA A 181 0.67 6.51 12.55
CA ALA A 181 -0.04 7.71 12.99
C ALA A 181 -0.84 7.49 14.28
N PHE A 182 -1.27 6.25 14.53
CA PHE A 182 -1.97 5.83 15.75
C PHE A 182 -1.05 5.20 16.81
N ASN A 183 0.28 5.34 16.71
CA ASN A 183 1.26 4.63 17.55
C ASN A 183 1.09 3.10 17.57
N LYS A 184 0.70 2.53 16.44
CA LYS A 184 0.51 1.08 16.27
C LYS A 184 1.38 0.54 15.16
N GLY A 185 1.47 -0.78 15.10
CA GLY A 185 2.14 -1.49 14.03
C GLY A 185 3.66 -1.49 14.17
N PRO A 186 4.37 -2.02 13.16
CA PRO A 186 5.79 -2.34 13.26
C PRO A 186 6.70 -1.10 13.33
N LEU A 187 6.20 0.07 12.92
CA LEU A 187 6.96 1.32 12.93
C LEU A 187 6.96 2.03 14.30
N SER A 188 6.08 1.62 15.21
CA SER A 188 5.96 2.20 16.55
C SER A 188 6.58 1.26 17.58
N SER A 189 7.75 1.63 18.11
CA SER A 189 8.46 0.89 19.14
C SER A 189 8.90 1.82 20.28
N ASN A 190 9.10 1.24 21.48
CA ASN A 190 9.72 1.93 22.60
C ASN A 190 10.95 1.11 23.07
N PRO A 191 12.19 1.60 22.87
CA PRO A 191 12.59 2.89 22.30
C PRO A 191 12.31 3.01 20.77
N PRO A 192 12.28 4.23 20.20
CA PRO A 192 12.07 4.43 18.77
C PRO A 192 13.13 3.74 17.90
N ILE A 193 12.70 3.09 16.82
CA ILE A 193 13.61 2.48 15.84
C ILE A 193 14.46 3.55 15.14
N PRO A 194 15.75 3.29 14.88
CA PRO A 194 16.61 4.21 14.13
C PRO A 194 16.12 4.34 12.68
N LEU A 195 16.41 5.49 12.05
CA LEU A 195 15.96 5.80 10.69
C LEU A 195 16.38 4.73 9.66
N SER A 196 17.59 4.17 9.83
CA SER A 196 18.13 3.09 8.99
C SER A 196 17.29 1.81 9.00
N ARG A 197 16.54 1.56 10.08
CA ARG A 197 15.59 0.46 10.20
C ARG A 197 14.15 0.89 9.88
N PHE A 198 13.81 2.15 10.16
CA PHE A 198 12.46 2.69 9.89
C PHE A 198 12.10 2.63 8.40
N ILE A 199 12.98 3.12 7.52
CA ILE A 199 12.68 3.20 6.08
C ILE A 199 12.47 1.80 5.47
N PRO A 200 13.40 0.83 5.61
CA PRO A 200 13.19 -0.49 5.02
C PRO A 200 12.01 -1.23 5.65
N LEU A 201 11.79 -1.07 6.96
CA LEU A 201 10.64 -1.68 7.63
C LEU A 201 9.31 -1.12 7.13
N ALA A 202 9.27 0.15 6.73
CA ALA A 202 8.09 0.76 6.13
C ALA A 202 7.85 0.17 4.73
N CYS A 203 8.86 0.23 3.84
CA CYS A 203 8.71 -0.17 2.44
C CYS A 203 8.55 -1.68 2.22
N PHE A 204 9.25 -2.51 2.99
CA PHE A 204 9.43 -3.93 2.67
C PHE A 204 8.74 -4.85 3.68
N PRO A 205 8.42 -6.10 3.30
CA PRO A 205 7.75 -7.07 4.16
C PRO A 205 8.70 -7.70 5.18
N ILE A 206 9.17 -6.89 6.12
CA ILE A 206 10.14 -7.28 7.13
C ILE A 206 9.45 -7.27 8.50
N ARG A 207 9.79 -8.24 9.34
CA ARG A 207 9.50 -8.22 10.77
C ARG A 207 10.75 -8.58 11.55
N PHE A 208 10.96 -7.95 12.70
CA PHE A 208 11.98 -8.39 13.63
C PHE A 208 11.43 -9.58 14.40
N LYS A 209 11.92 -10.79 14.13
CA LYS A 209 11.71 -11.95 15.01
C LYS A 209 12.95 -12.16 15.89
N VAL A 210 12.70 -12.66 17.11
CA VAL A 210 13.72 -13.19 18.01
C VAL A 210 14.02 -14.62 17.58
N GLN A 211 15.31 -14.95 17.54
CA GLN A 211 15.91 -16.14 16.92
C GLN A 211 15.25 -17.47 17.34
N GLU A 212 14.80 -18.25 16.37
CA GLU A 212 14.38 -19.65 16.58
C GLU A 212 15.61 -20.61 16.60
N SER A 213 15.46 -21.80 17.17
CA SER A 213 16.54 -22.76 17.41
C SER A 213 17.21 -23.30 16.12
N HIS A 214 18.55 -23.43 16.15
CA HIS A 214 19.41 -23.75 15.00
C HIS A 214 19.09 -25.06 14.25
N VAL A 215 18.52 -26.08 14.92
CA VAL A 215 18.28 -27.42 14.33
C VAL A 215 17.03 -27.47 13.44
N ASN A 216 15.98 -26.71 13.77
CA ASN A 216 14.78 -26.63 12.93
C ASN A 216 14.99 -25.75 11.70
N LEU A 217 15.96 -24.82 11.77
CA LEU A 217 16.28 -23.87 10.70
C LEU A 217 16.94 -24.54 9.49
N THR A 218 17.82 -25.52 9.68
CA THR A 218 18.54 -26.19 8.58
C THR A 218 17.59 -27.04 7.73
N LYS A 219 16.79 -27.91 8.37
CA LYS A 219 15.81 -28.77 7.68
C LYS A 219 14.72 -27.98 6.95
N LYS A 220 14.28 -26.85 7.53
CA LYS A 220 13.33 -25.93 6.88
C LYS A 220 13.97 -25.18 5.71
N ARG A 221 15.25 -24.82 5.80
CA ARG A 221 16.00 -24.13 4.74
C ARG A 221 16.18 -25.02 3.50
N ASP A 222 16.57 -26.27 3.67
CA ASP A 222 16.86 -27.16 2.54
C ASP A 222 15.60 -27.50 1.73
N ARG A 223 14.47 -27.77 2.42
CA ARG A 223 13.16 -27.92 1.76
C ARG A 223 12.72 -26.65 1.05
N SER A 224 12.95 -25.48 1.65
CA SER A 224 12.61 -24.20 1.04
C SER A 224 13.42 -23.94 -0.23
N MET A 225 14.72 -24.24 -0.25
CA MET A 225 15.59 -24.03 -1.41
C MET A 225 15.21 -24.94 -2.58
N LEU A 226 14.92 -26.22 -2.31
CA LEU A 226 14.44 -27.16 -3.32
C LEU A 226 13.09 -26.69 -3.92
N ASN A 227 12.16 -26.23 -3.07
CA ASN A 227 10.87 -25.71 -3.53
C ASN A 227 11.06 -24.50 -4.48
N TYR A 228 11.98 -23.58 -4.16
CA TYR A 228 12.29 -22.47 -5.07
C TYR A 228 12.94 -22.95 -6.37
N ALA A 229 13.88 -23.88 -6.30
CA ALA A 229 14.55 -24.43 -7.48
C ALA A 229 13.54 -25.09 -8.45
N ILE A 230 12.59 -25.89 -7.91
CA ILE A 230 11.52 -26.50 -8.70
C ILE A 230 10.66 -25.42 -9.38
N LYS A 231 10.25 -24.38 -8.64
CA LYS A 231 9.43 -23.29 -9.19
C LYS A 231 10.15 -22.53 -10.30
N VAL A 232 11.44 -22.24 -10.13
CA VAL A 232 12.28 -21.61 -11.16
C VAL A 232 12.39 -22.52 -12.40
N ALA A 233 12.60 -23.82 -12.20
CA ALA A 233 12.67 -24.80 -13.29
C ALA A 233 11.33 -24.97 -14.05
N MET A 234 10.20 -24.65 -13.42
CA MET A 234 8.87 -24.69 -14.05
C MET A 234 8.54 -23.49 -14.92
N LEU A 235 9.20 -22.35 -14.76
CA LEU A 235 8.91 -21.16 -15.58
C LEU A 235 9.18 -21.36 -17.08
N PRO A 236 10.32 -21.96 -17.51
CA PRO A 236 10.53 -22.30 -18.91
C PRO A 236 9.49 -23.27 -19.47
N VAL A 237 8.96 -24.18 -18.64
CA VAL A 237 7.90 -25.10 -19.04
C VAL A 237 6.62 -24.33 -19.36
N PHE A 238 6.24 -23.34 -18.53
CA PHE A 238 5.10 -22.48 -18.86
C PHE A 238 5.29 -21.72 -20.16
N VAL A 239 6.48 -21.17 -20.39
CA VAL A 239 6.81 -20.52 -21.66
C VAL A 239 6.60 -21.48 -22.83
N ARG A 240 7.07 -22.74 -22.71
CA ARG A 240 6.86 -23.77 -23.75
C ARG A 240 5.39 -24.09 -23.96
N VAL A 241 4.59 -24.18 -22.89
CA VAL A 241 3.14 -24.42 -22.97
C VAL A 241 2.42 -23.27 -23.70
N TYR A 242 2.83 -22.01 -23.46
CA TYR A 242 2.21 -20.85 -24.11
C TYR A 242 2.42 -20.82 -25.64
N PHE A 243 3.47 -21.44 -26.18
CA PHE A 243 3.60 -21.62 -27.64
C PHE A 243 2.44 -22.43 -28.25
N TYR A 244 1.82 -23.31 -27.47
CA TYR A 244 0.69 -24.13 -27.90
C TYR A 244 -0.66 -23.54 -27.46
N LYS A 245 -0.72 -22.26 -27.06
CA LYS A 245 -1.95 -21.61 -26.55
C LYS A 245 -3.14 -21.70 -27.51
N ASN A 246 -2.88 -21.70 -28.83
CA ASN A 246 -3.92 -21.73 -29.86
C ASN A 246 -4.54 -23.13 -30.03
N ILE A 247 -3.87 -24.17 -29.53
CA ILE A 247 -4.29 -25.57 -29.64
C ILE A 247 -4.88 -26.06 -28.31
N LEU A 248 -4.32 -25.58 -27.19
CA LEU A 248 -4.75 -25.97 -25.86
C LEU A 248 -6.07 -25.33 -25.46
N HIS A 249 -6.85 -26.04 -24.65
CA HIS A 249 -8.13 -25.53 -24.15
C HIS A 249 -7.89 -24.26 -23.27
N PRO A 250 -8.68 -23.18 -23.44
CA PRO A 250 -8.45 -21.90 -22.74
C PRO A 250 -8.35 -22.02 -21.21
N LYS A 251 -9.13 -22.91 -20.59
CA LYS A 251 -9.07 -23.17 -19.14
C LYS A 251 -7.71 -23.73 -18.68
N ILE A 252 -7.02 -24.50 -19.53
CA ILE A 252 -5.67 -25.02 -19.22
C ILE A 252 -4.68 -23.85 -19.21
N ILE A 253 -4.78 -22.94 -20.17
CA ILE A 253 -3.93 -21.74 -20.21
C ILE A 253 -4.18 -20.83 -18.99
N LEU A 254 -5.44 -20.61 -18.60
CA LEU A 254 -5.76 -19.87 -17.37
C LEU A 254 -5.20 -20.55 -16.11
N PHE A 255 -5.22 -21.89 -16.06
CA PHE A 255 -4.60 -22.63 -14.96
C PHE A 255 -3.08 -22.43 -14.92
N CYS A 256 -2.41 -22.49 -16.08
CA CYS A 256 -0.98 -22.16 -16.19
C CYS A 256 -0.70 -20.72 -15.75
N TYR A 257 -1.53 -19.74 -16.12
CA TYR A 257 -1.40 -18.36 -15.64
C TYR A 257 -1.55 -18.25 -14.12
N CYS A 258 -2.47 -19.02 -13.51
CA CYS A 258 -2.62 -19.06 -12.06
C CYS A 258 -1.33 -19.50 -11.36
N LEU A 259 -0.70 -20.58 -11.83
CA LEU A 259 0.56 -21.06 -11.29
C LEU A 259 1.72 -20.10 -11.57
N HIS A 260 1.77 -19.54 -12.78
CA HIS A 260 2.79 -18.60 -13.19
C HIS A 260 2.77 -17.33 -12.32
N ILE A 261 1.60 -16.72 -12.10
CA ILE A 261 1.46 -15.55 -11.22
C ILE A 261 1.87 -15.89 -9.79
N TYR A 262 1.42 -17.04 -9.26
CA TYR A 262 1.81 -17.49 -7.93
C TYR A 262 3.34 -17.60 -7.79
N PHE A 263 4.00 -18.28 -8.73
CA PHE A 263 5.46 -18.46 -8.68
C PHE A 263 6.19 -17.11 -8.83
N MET A 264 5.77 -16.26 -9.77
CA MET A 264 6.38 -14.94 -9.97
C MET A 264 6.25 -14.06 -8.73
N LEU A 265 5.05 -14.00 -8.14
CA LEU A 265 4.79 -13.18 -6.96
C LEU A 265 5.64 -13.67 -5.77
N GLU A 266 5.68 -14.97 -5.54
CA GLU A 266 6.51 -15.56 -4.48
C GLU A 266 8.01 -15.31 -4.69
N MET A 267 8.53 -15.46 -5.91
CA MET A 267 9.94 -15.20 -6.21
C MET A 267 10.33 -13.73 -6.05
N ILE A 268 9.53 -12.80 -6.56
CA ILE A 268 9.78 -11.35 -6.42
C ILE A 268 9.84 -10.99 -4.93
N LEU A 269 8.88 -11.49 -4.16
CA LEU A 269 8.83 -11.24 -2.73
C LEU A 269 9.99 -11.91 -2.01
N ALA A 270 10.34 -13.15 -2.34
CA ALA A 270 11.48 -13.85 -1.77
C ALA A 270 12.81 -13.14 -2.07
N LEU A 271 12.98 -12.59 -3.28
CA LEU A 271 14.15 -11.82 -3.68
C LEU A 271 14.27 -10.53 -2.88
N VAL A 272 13.21 -9.72 -2.84
CA VAL A 272 13.17 -8.46 -2.07
C VAL A 272 13.45 -8.73 -0.59
N THR A 273 12.79 -9.75 -0.05
CA THR A 273 12.90 -10.15 1.34
C THR A 273 14.32 -10.65 1.66
N SER A 274 14.94 -11.45 0.78
CA SER A 274 16.33 -11.93 0.96
C SER A 274 17.35 -10.80 0.93
N LYS A 275 17.21 -9.84 0.01
CA LYS A 275 18.07 -8.65 -0.04
C LYS A 275 17.91 -7.79 1.23
N ALA A 276 16.68 -7.61 1.69
CA ALA A 276 16.40 -6.91 2.94
C ALA A 276 17.04 -7.61 4.16
N LYS A 277 16.97 -8.94 4.24
CA LYS A 277 17.65 -9.71 5.30
C LYS A 277 19.15 -9.57 5.27
N ALA A 278 19.77 -9.65 4.09
CA ALA A 278 21.22 -9.47 3.95
C ALA A 278 21.66 -8.09 4.46
N LEU A 279 20.87 -7.05 4.17
CA LEU A 279 21.17 -5.68 4.58
C LEU A 279 20.91 -5.42 6.08
N LEU A 280 19.85 -6.00 6.66
CA LEU A 280 19.37 -5.63 7.99
C LEU A 280 19.60 -6.70 9.07
N ARG A 281 20.09 -7.89 8.69
CA ARG A 281 20.30 -9.06 9.57
C ARG A 281 19.06 -9.44 10.38
N VAL A 282 17.92 -9.44 9.72
CA VAL A 282 16.60 -9.73 10.31
C VAL A 282 16.03 -11.04 9.77
N GLU A 283 15.30 -11.76 10.63
CA GLU A 283 14.53 -12.92 10.21
C GLU A 283 13.30 -12.50 9.40
N LEU A 284 12.85 -13.41 8.52
CA LEU A 284 11.88 -13.10 7.49
C LEU A 284 10.64 -13.98 7.65
N GLU A 285 9.49 -13.39 7.41
CA GLU A 285 8.24 -14.14 7.30
C GLU A 285 8.11 -14.63 5.85
N GLN A 286 7.84 -15.93 5.68
CA GLN A 286 7.61 -16.49 4.36
C GLN A 286 6.33 -15.87 3.78
N PRO A 287 6.35 -15.27 2.57
CA PRO A 287 5.16 -14.62 2.02
C PRO A 287 4.01 -15.59 1.71
N PHE A 288 4.33 -16.85 1.42
CA PHE A 288 3.39 -17.92 1.14
C PHE A 288 3.75 -19.17 1.93
N ASP A 289 2.73 -19.93 2.33
CA ASP A 289 2.86 -21.23 3.00
C ASP A 289 2.01 -22.28 2.26
N GLU A 290 2.54 -22.75 1.13
CA GLU A 290 1.98 -23.84 0.31
C GLU A 290 0.45 -23.75 0.15
N PRO A 291 -0.08 -22.72 -0.56
CA PRO A 291 -1.51 -22.43 -0.62
C PRO A 291 -2.36 -23.53 -1.24
N TYR A 292 -1.76 -24.41 -2.05
CA TYR A 292 -2.42 -25.59 -2.62
C TYR A 292 -2.72 -26.68 -1.57
N LEU A 293 -2.12 -26.63 -0.38
CA LEU A 293 -2.41 -27.53 0.75
C LEU A 293 -3.48 -26.97 1.70
N SER A 294 -4.23 -25.97 1.27
CA SER A 294 -5.29 -25.36 2.08
C SER A 294 -6.39 -26.36 2.39
N THR A 295 -6.85 -26.37 3.63
CA THR A 295 -7.95 -27.26 4.09
C THR A 295 -9.33 -26.58 4.04
N SER A 296 -9.37 -25.25 3.91
CA SER A 296 -10.58 -24.42 3.86
C SER A 296 -10.26 -23.02 3.31
N LEU A 297 -11.27 -22.19 3.00
CA LEU A 297 -11.02 -20.81 2.55
C LEU A 297 -10.39 -19.97 3.66
N GLN A 298 -10.74 -20.24 4.92
CA GLN A 298 -10.12 -19.59 6.06
C GLN A 298 -8.64 -19.90 6.17
N ASP A 299 -8.24 -21.14 5.89
CA ASP A 299 -6.84 -21.57 5.89
C ASP A 299 -6.08 -20.93 4.72
N PHE A 300 -6.68 -20.94 3.52
CA PHE A 300 -6.11 -20.32 2.33
C PHE A 300 -5.78 -18.83 2.55
N TRP A 301 -6.79 -18.01 2.85
CA TRP A 301 -6.61 -16.54 2.97
C TRP A 301 -5.92 -16.12 4.28
N GLY A 302 -6.12 -16.87 5.36
CA GLY A 302 -5.65 -16.49 6.68
C GLY A 302 -4.21 -16.91 6.99
N ARG A 303 -3.74 -18.01 6.39
CA ARG A 303 -2.49 -18.66 6.80
C ARG A 303 -1.53 -19.03 5.68
N ARG A 304 -1.99 -19.06 4.42
CA ARG A 304 -1.20 -19.65 3.33
C ARG A 304 -0.96 -18.72 2.15
N TRP A 305 -1.95 -17.90 1.82
CA TRP A 305 -1.88 -16.95 0.71
C TRP A 305 -1.47 -15.55 1.18
N ASN A 306 -0.38 -15.03 0.61
CA ASN A 306 0.11 -13.66 0.80
C ASN A 306 0.01 -13.18 2.27
N LEU A 307 0.77 -13.85 3.14
CA LEU A 307 0.76 -13.60 4.58
C LEU A 307 1.09 -12.15 4.93
N MET A 308 1.82 -11.43 4.08
CA MET A 308 2.15 -10.03 4.30
C MET A 308 0.89 -9.15 4.24
N VAL A 309 0.01 -9.39 3.27
CA VAL A 309 -1.28 -8.69 3.13
C VAL A 309 -2.18 -9.01 4.32
N SER A 310 -2.32 -10.29 4.67
CA SER A 310 -3.13 -10.68 5.83
C SER A 310 -2.59 -10.07 7.13
N ASN A 311 -1.27 -10.03 7.29
CA ASN A 311 -0.59 -9.45 8.46
C ASN A 311 -0.72 -7.93 8.58
N ILE A 312 -0.84 -7.19 7.46
CA ILE A 312 -1.03 -5.73 7.51
C ILE A 312 -2.52 -5.36 7.60
N LEU A 313 -3.40 -6.08 6.91
CA LEU A 313 -4.85 -5.84 6.98
C LEU A 313 -5.43 -6.18 8.35
N HIS A 314 -4.86 -7.18 9.04
CA HIS A 314 -5.36 -7.60 10.35
C HIS A 314 -5.33 -6.47 11.41
N PRO A 315 -4.20 -5.80 11.68
CA PRO A 315 -4.16 -4.65 12.60
C PRO A 315 -4.77 -3.37 12.03
N THR A 316 -4.74 -3.16 10.71
CA THR A 316 -5.23 -1.90 10.10
C THR A 316 -6.75 -1.87 9.93
N VAL A 317 -7.38 -3.00 9.60
CA VAL A 317 -8.81 -3.07 9.26
C VAL A 317 -9.54 -4.04 10.17
N TYR A 318 -9.13 -5.31 10.21
CA TYR A 318 -9.88 -6.35 10.91
C TYR A 318 -10.04 -6.06 12.41
N GLN A 319 -8.96 -5.76 13.12
CA GLN A 319 -9.00 -5.49 14.56
C GLN A 319 -9.84 -4.25 14.92
N PRO A 320 -9.63 -3.07 14.28
CA PRO A 320 -10.48 -1.91 14.52
C PRO A 320 -11.96 -2.16 14.23
N VAL A 321 -12.29 -2.76 13.08
CA VAL A 321 -13.68 -3.02 12.69
C VAL A 321 -14.32 -4.05 13.63
N ARG A 322 -13.60 -5.11 14.02
CA ARG A 322 -14.10 -6.09 14.99
C ARG A 322 -14.41 -5.44 16.33
N SER A 323 -13.51 -4.58 16.82
CA SER A 323 -13.69 -3.86 18.09
C SER A 323 -14.88 -2.92 18.02
N ALA A 324 -15.01 -2.13 16.95
CA ALA A 324 -16.17 -1.26 16.73
C ALA A 324 -17.48 -2.07 16.64
N SER A 325 -17.46 -3.20 15.95
CA SER A 325 -18.64 -4.06 15.74
C SER A 325 -19.17 -4.68 17.01
N THR A 326 -18.33 -4.91 18.04
CA THR A 326 -18.82 -5.42 19.34
C THR A 326 -19.79 -4.47 20.06
N ARG A 327 -19.89 -3.21 19.61
CA ARG A 327 -20.88 -2.25 20.12
C ARG A 327 -22.29 -2.50 19.57
N PHE A 328 -22.39 -3.13 18.40
CA PHE A 328 -23.66 -3.30 17.67
C PHE A 328 -24.07 -4.76 17.54
N VAL A 329 -23.11 -5.68 17.56
CA VAL A 329 -23.34 -7.11 17.35
C VAL A 329 -22.66 -7.91 18.48
N ALA A 330 -23.28 -9.00 18.91
CA ALA A 330 -22.70 -9.89 19.92
C ALA A 330 -21.26 -10.29 19.56
N ARG A 331 -20.39 -10.41 20.57
CA ARG A 331 -18.94 -10.67 20.42
C ARG A 331 -18.64 -11.91 19.58
N LYS A 332 -19.53 -12.91 19.60
CA LYS A 332 -19.47 -14.12 18.76
C LYS A 332 -19.51 -13.81 17.27
N TRP A 333 -20.27 -12.79 16.85
CA TRP A 333 -20.54 -12.44 15.45
C TRP A 333 -19.72 -11.25 14.94
N ALA A 334 -19.10 -10.47 15.84
CA ALA A 334 -18.19 -9.38 15.50
C ALA A 334 -17.09 -9.70 14.44
N PRO A 335 -16.61 -10.95 14.29
CA PRO A 335 -15.69 -11.29 13.19
C PRO A 335 -16.27 -11.17 11.78
N ILE A 336 -17.59 -11.34 11.58
CA ILE A 336 -18.21 -11.27 10.25
C ILE A 336 -18.04 -9.89 9.59
N PRO A 337 -18.50 -8.77 10.20
CA PRO A 337 -18.30 -7.45 9.61
C PRO A 337 -16.81 -7.10 9.46
N ALA A 338 -15.95 -7.60 10.34
CA ALA A 338 -14.52 -7.40 10.24
C ALA A 338 -13.89 -8.12 9.03
N VAL A 339 -14.32 -9.35 8.73
CA VAL A 339 -13.90 -10.08 7.51
C VAL A 339 -14.39 -9.34 6.27
N LEU A 340 -15.67 -8.99 6.20
CA LEU A 340 -16.23 -8.28 5.03
C LEU A 340 -15.50 -6.97 4.76
N ALA A 341 -15.26 -6.15 5.80
CA ALA A 341 -14.49 -4.91 5.66
C ALA A 341 -13.05 -5.15 5.22
N THR A 342 -12.41 -6.21 5.71
CA THR A 342 -11.04 -6.59 5.31
C THR A 342 -10.96 -6.95 3.83
N PHE A 343 -11.90 -7.75 3.34
CA PHE A 343 -11.96 -8.13 1.93
C PHE A 343 -12.36 -6.95 1.03
N PHE A 344 -13.24 -6.07 1.48
CA PHE A 344 -13.55 -4.82 0.76
C PHE A 344 -12.30 -3.95 0.58
N VAL A 345 -11.56 -3.68 1.65
CA VAL A 345 -10.32 -2.90 1.57
C VAL A 345 -9.28 -3.61 0.71
N SER A 346 -9.16 -4.94 0.82
CA SER A 346 -8.29 -5.73 -0.08
C SER A 346 -8.69 -5.56 -1.55
N GLY A 347 -9.99 -5.62 -1.86
CA GLY A 347 -10.51 -5.40 -3.21
C GLY A 347 -10.18 -4.02 -3.75
N LEU A 348 -10.34 -2.96 -2.94
CA LEU A 348 -10.00 -1.59 -3.35
C LEU A 348 -8.51 -1.47 -3.70
N MET A 349 -7.64 -2.09 -2.91
CA MET A 349 -6.21 -2.05 -3.18
C MET A 349 -5.83 -2.83 -4.44
N HIS A 350 -6.52 -3.93 -4.75
CA HIS A 350 -6.29 -4.65 -6.00
C HIS A 350 -6.81 -3.90 -7.22
N GLU A 351 -7.96 -3.24 -7.14
CA GLU A 351 -8.43 -2.34 -8.21
C GLU A 351 -7.41 -1.22 -8.47
N LEU A 352 -6.83 -0.63 -7.42
CA LEU A 352 -5.75 0.36 -7.56
C LEU A 352 -4.50 -0.23 -8.23
N VAL A 353 -4.07 -1.43 -7.84
CA VAL A 353 -2.92 -2.11 -8.45
C VAL A 353 -3.18 -2.42 -9.93
N PHE A 354 -4.37 -2.92 -10.26
CA PHE A 354 -4.77 -3.21 -11.64
C PHE A 354 -4.86 -1.93 -12.47
N TYR A 355 -5.37 -0.84 -11.88
CA TYR A 355 -5.37 0.47 -12.52
C TYR A 355 -3.94 0.96 -12.80
N ASN A 356 -3.02 0.82 -11.84
CA ASN A 356 -1.63 1.23 -12.02
C ASN A 356 -0.91 0.46 -13.14
N ILE A 357 -1.16 -0.86 -13.25
CA ILE A 357 -0.58 -1.74 -14.27
C ILE A 357 -1.22 -1.51 -15.66
N GLY A 358 -2.55 -1.43 -15.69
CA GLY A 358 -3.31 -1.48 -16.93
C GLY A 358 -3.70 -0.14 -17.51
N ARG A 359 -3.87 0.89 -16.66
CA ARG A 359 -4.44 2.21 -17.00
C ARG A 359 -5.82 2.14 -17.65
N LEU A 360 -6.55 1.07 -17.36
CA LEU A 360 -7.93 0.89 -17.76
C LEU A 360 -8.85 1.26 -16.61
N LYS A 361 -10.02 1.81 -16.91
CA LYS A 361 -11.03 2.14 -15.90
C LYS A 361 -11.40 0.87 -15.10
N PRO A 362 -11.42 0.94 -13.76
CA PRO A 362 -11.77 -0.21 -12.93
C PRO A 362 -13.23 -0.59 -13.18
N THR A 363 -13.48 -1.86 -13.52
CA THR A 363 -14.81 -2.40 -13.80
C THR A 363 -15.49 -2.94 -12.54
N GLY A 364 -14.76 -3.10 -11.44
CA GLY A 364 -15.27 -3.65 -10.18
C GLY A 364 -15.29 -5.18 -10.13
N GLU A 365 -14.81 -5.88 -11.15
CA GLU A 365 -14.78 -7.35 -11.16
C GLU A 365 -13.76 -7.90 -10.15
N VAL A 366 -12.62 -7.24 -9.98
CA VAL A 366 -11.63 -7.63 -8.98
C VAL A 366 -12.17 -7.34 -7.58
N MET A 367 -12.86 -6.21 -7.40
CA MET A 367 -13.62 -5.94 -6.17
C MET A 367 -14.64 -7.05 -5.88
N ALA A 368 -15.44 -7.45 -6.89
CA ALA A 368 -16.44 -8.50 -6.76
C ALA A 368 -15.80 -9.84 -6.36
N PHE A 369 -14.63 -10.18 -6.91
CA PHE A 369 -13.87 -11.36 -6.50
C PHE A 369 -13.59 -11.35 -4.99
N PHE A 370 -13.03 -10.27 -4.46
CA PHE A 370 -12.71 -10.20 -3.02
C PHE A 370 -13.96 -10.17 -2.15
N LEU A 371 -15.02 -9.45 -2.54
CA LEU A 371 -16.27 -9.44 -1.79
C LEU A 371 -16.93 -10.83 -1.74
N LEU A 372 -16.92 -11.56 -2.85
CA LEU A 372 -17.40 -12.94 -2.92
C LEU A 372 -16.62 -13.84 -1.95
N HIS A 373 -15.29 -13.75 -1.94
CA HIS A 373 -14.45 -14.51 -0.99
C HIS A 373 -14.68 -14.09 0.47
N GLY A 374 -14.87 -12.79 0.74
CA GLY A 374 -15.19 -12.29 2.07
C GLY A 374 -16.54 -12.78 2.59
N LEU A 375 -17.54 -12.86 1.71
CA LEU A 375 -18.85 -13.42 2.01
C LEU A 375 -18.75 -14.93 2.28
N SER A 376 -18.13 -15.69 1.37
CA SER A 376 -17.96 -17.14 1.51
C SER A 376 -17.19 -17.50 2.77
N LEU A 377 -16.13 -16.73 3.10
CA LEU A 377 -15.38 -16.92 4.34
C LEU A 377 -16.23 -16.59 5.58
N SER A 378 -17.07 -15.55 5.52
CA SER A 378 -17.99 -15.20 6.61
C SER A 378 -19.02 -16.28 6.87
N VAL A 379 -19.57 -16.88 5.78
CA VAL A 379 -20.46 -18.04 5.85
C VAL A 379 -19.73 -19.23 6.46
N GLU A 380 -18.51 -19.55 6.00
CA GLU A 380 -17.69 -20.63 6.55
C GLU A 380 -17.46 -20.46 8.07
N ILE A 381 -17.13 -19.25 8.51
CA ILE A 381 -16.96 -18.91 9.93
C ILE A 381 -18.29 -19.07 10.69
N GLY A 382 -19.41 -18.66 10.10
CA GLY A 382 -20.75 -18.81 10.67
C GLY A 382 -21.11 -20.28 10.89
N ILE A 383 -20.97 -21.11 9.86
CA ILE A 383 -21.23 -22.56 9.90
C ILE A 383 -20.33 -23.22 10.96
N LYS A 384 -19.02 -22.99 10.93
CA LYS A 384 -18.08 -23.55 11.92
C LYS A 384 -18.48 -23.21 13.36
N LYS A 385 -19.00 -21.99 13.60
CA LYS A 385 -19.48 -21.53 14.92
C LYS A 385 -20.85 -22.06 15.32
N MET A 386 -21.74 -22.34 14.37
CA MET A 386 -23.05 -22.93 14.64
C MET A 386 -22.92 -24.41 14.98
N VAL A 387 -22.07 -25.12 14.24
CA VAL A 387 -21.89 -26.56 14.39
C VAL A 387 -20.90 -26.91 15.52
N LYS A 388 -20.33 -25.91 16.21
CA LYS A 388 -19.36 -26.07 17.32
C LYS A 388 -18.20 -27.03 16.99
N GLY A 389 -17.78 -27.08 15.72
CA GLY A 389 -16.74 -27.99 15.25
C GLY A 389 -17.13 -29.48 15.18
N LYS A 390 -18.41 -29.84 15.33
CA LYS A 390 -18.87 -31.24 15.27
C LYS A 390 -18.93 -31.83 13.86
N LEU A 391 -19.15 -30.99 12.85
CA LEU A 391 -19.12 -31.39 11.44
C LEU A 391 -17.75 -31.04 10.87
N LEU A 392 -16.79 -31.93 11.10
CA LEU A 392 -15.52 -31.88 10.40
C LEU A 392 -15.71 -32.58 9.07
N VAL A 393 -16.00 -31.81 8.01
CA VAL A 393 -15.79 -32.34 6.66
C VAL A 393 -14.32 -32.71 6.58
N ALA A 394 -14.02 -33.96 6.21
CA ALA A 394 -12.65 -34.45 6.15
C ALA A 394 -11.79 -33.47 5.33
N GLY A 395 -10.63 -33.07 5.87
CA GLY A 395 -9.77 -32.05 5.26
C GLY A 395 -9.37 -32.37 3.81
N PHE A 396 -9.34 -33.66 3.46
CA PHE A 396 -9.09 -34.15 2.11
C PHE A 396 -10.22 -33.85 1.12
N VAL A 397 -11.45 -33.60 1.58
CA VAL A 397 -12.58 -33.19 0.74
C VAL A 397 -12.72 -31.68 0.73
N SER A 398 -12.67 -31.05 1.91
CA SER A 398 -12.84 -29.60 2.03
C SER A 398 -11.69 -28.80 1.41
N GLY A 399 -10.47 -29.34 1.44
CA GLY A 399 -9.28 -28.69 0.88
C GLY A 399 -9.33 -28.54 -0.65
N PRO A 400 -9.43 -29.64 -1.42
CA PRO A 400 -9.57 -29.57 -2.87
C PRO A 400 -10.77 -28.73 -3.30
N LEU A 401 -11.90 -28.80 -2.58
CA LEU A 401 -13.06 -27.96 -2.87
C LEU A 401 -12.76 -26.47 -2.69
N ALA A 402 -12.08 -26.09 -1.60
CA ALA A 402 -11.68 -24.71 -1.36
C ALA A 402 -10.71 -24.19 -2.43
N VAL A 403 -9.72 -24.99 -2.81
CA VAL A 403 -8.75 -24.64 -3.87
C VAL A 403 -9.46 -24.53 -5.23
N ALA A 404 -10.33 -25.48 -5.57
CA ALA A 404 -11.12 -25.46 -6.81
C ALA A 404 -12.02 -24.21 -6.87
N TYR A 405 -12.65 -23.84 -5.75
CA TYR A 405 -13.44 -22.60 -5.66
C TYR A 405 -12.60 -21.35 -5.90
N VAL A 406 -11.39 -21.26 -5.33
CA VAL A 406 -10.46 -20.15 -5.58
C VAL A 406 -10.06 -20.09 -7.04
N ILE A 407 -9.71 -21.22 -7.67
CA ILE A 407 -9.31 -21.28 -9.08
C ILE A 407 -10.48 -20.86 -9.98
N TYR A 408 -11.67 -21.44 -9.76
CA TYR A 408 -12.86 -21.14 -10.55
C TYR A 408 -13.25 -19.67 -10.47
N SER A 409 -13.34 -19.11 -9.25
CA SER A 409 -13.65 -17.70 -9.05
C SER A 409 -12.56 -16.78 -9.63
N SER A 410 -11.29 -17.20 -9.63
CA SER A 410 -10.20 -16.45 -10.27
C SER A 410 -10.38 -16.39 -11.79
N PHE A 411 -10.73 -17.52 -12.42
CA PHE A 411 -11.02 -17.58 -13.86
C PHE A 411 -12.17 -16.67 -14.26
N TRP A 412 -13.16 -16.55 -13.38
CA TRP A 412 -14.36 -15.76 -13.65
C TRP A 412 -14.18 -14.26 -13.40
N LEU A 413 -13.55 -13.84 -12.30
CA LEU A 413 -13.58 -12.44 -11.86
C LEU A 413 -12.19 -11.78 -11.81
N PHE A 414 -11.11 -12.55 -11.68
CA PHE A 414 -9.77 -12.01 -11.50
C PHE A 414 -8.97 -11.93 -12.80
N PHE A 415 -9.01 -12.99 -13.63
CA PHE A 415 -8.27 -13.04 -14.89
C PHE A 415 -8.81 -12.13 -16.00
N PRO A 416 -10.14 -11.97 -16.18
CA PRO A 416 -10.63 -11.16 -17.30
C PRO A 416 -10.14 -9.70 -17.28
N PRO A 417 -10.08 -9.00 -16.13
CA PRO A 417 -9.46 -7.68 -16.04
C PRO A 417 -7.95 -7.68 -16.35
N LEU A 418 -7.23 -8.72 -15.92
CA LEU A 418 -5.79 -8.86 -16.15
C LEU A 418 -5.46 -9.04 -17.64
N LEU A 419 -6.23 -9.88 -18.33
CA LEU A 419 -6.09 -10.11 -19.76
C LEU A 419 -6.52 -8.89 -20.58
N ARG A 420 -7.55 -8.15 -20.13
CA ARG A 420 -8.00 -6.91 -20.79
C ARG A 420 -6.92 -5.84 -20.86
N CYS A 421 -6.01 -5.79 -19.89
CA CYS A 421 -4.93 -4.81 -19.89
C CYS A 421 -3.64 -5.30 -20.56
N ASN A 422 -3.70 -6.43 -21.28
CA ASN A 422 -2.58 -7.09 -21.94
C ASN A 422 -1.39 -7.31 -20.98
N ALA A 423 -1.68 -7.62 -19.71
CA ALA A 423 -0.65 -7.79 -18.69
C ALA A 423 0.33 -8.92 -19.03
N GLU A 424 -0.15 -9.95 -19.70
CA GLU A 424 0.64 -11.07 -20.20
C GLU A 424 1.64 -10.65 -21.28
N VAL A 425 1.23 -9.78 -22.22
CA VAL A 425 2.10 -9.26 -23.27
C VAL A 425 3.15 -8.35 -22.64
N LYS A 426 2.71 -7.36 -21.84
CA LYS A 426 3.61 -6.41 -21.15
C LYS A 426 4.62 -7.13 -20.27
N GLY A 427 4.15 -8.09 -19.48
CA GLY A 427 5.00 -8.87 -18.58
C GLY A 427 6.05 -9.67 -19.33
N CYS A 428 5.67 -10.28 -20.45
CA CYS A 428 6.56 -11.03 -21.32
C CYS A 428 7.62 -10.15 -21.98
N THR A 429 7.21 -9.06 -22.64
CA THR A 429 8.12 -8.15 -23.35
C THR A 429 9.12 -7.51 -22.39
N GLU A 430 8.67 -7.08 -21.21
CA GLU A 430 9.56 -6.53 -20.18
C GLU A 430 10.55 -7.57 -19.63
N SER A 431 10.10 -8.82 -19.41
CA SER A 431 11.00 -9.89 -18.93
C SER A 431 12.04 -10.28 -19.98
N LEU A 432 11.66 -10.34 -21.26
CA LEU A 432 12.59 -10.63 -22.34
C LEU A 432 13.58 -9.48 -22.56
N ALA A 433 13.13 -8.23 -22.55
CA ALA A 433 13.99 -7.05 -22.64
C ALA A 433 14.99 -7.01 -21.47
N PHE A 434 14.58 -7.39 -20.26
CA PHE A 434 15.50 -7.52 -19.13
C PHE A 434 16.57 -8.60 -19.37
N LEU A 435 16.18 -9.79 -19.83
CA LEU A 435 17.14 -10.87 -20.12
C LEU A 435 18.12 -10.49 -21.25
N GLU A 436 17.62 -9.83 -22.29
CA GLU A 436 18.44 -9.35 -23.39
C GLU A 436 19.39 -8.25 -22.94
N SER A 437 18.93 -7.36 -22.05
CA SER A 437 19.78 -6.33 -21.45
C SER A 437 20.93 -6.94 -20.63
N LEU A 438 20.66 -8.02 -19.89
CA LEU A 438 21.70 -8.76 -19.16
C LEU A 438 22.71 -9.43 -20.11
N LYS A 439 22.23 -9.98 -21.24
CA LYS A 439 23.07 -10.66 -22.23
C LYS A 439 23.96 -9.69 -23.00
N THR A 440 23.39 -8.58 -23.48
CA THR A 440 24.07 -7.58 -24.32
C THR A 440 24.80 -6.52 -23.51
N ARG A 441 24.54 -6.43 -22.19
CA ARG A 441 24.99 -5.37 -21.28
C ARG A 441 24.60 -3.96 -21.75
N ARG A 442 23.51 -3.85 -22.51
CA ARG A 442 22.91 -2.58 -22.97
C ARG A 442 21.44 -2.57 -22.56
N LEU A 443 20.89 -1.39 -22.29
CA LEU A 443 19.49 -1.28 -21.93
C LEU A 443 18.62 -1.45 -23.19
N VAL A 444 17.80 -2.51 -23.21
CA VAL A 444 16.86 -2.82 -24.30
C VAL A 444 15.45 -2.37 -23.91
N SER A 445 14.74 -1.71 -24.83
CA SER A 445 13.38 -1.27 -24.56
C SER A 445 12.39 -2.44 -24.71
N PRO A 446 11.39 -2.58 -23.83
CA PRO A 446 10.31 -3.56 -24.02
C PRO A 446 9.55 -3.41 -25.33
N SER A 447 9.56 -2.22 -25.95
CA SER A 447 8.96 -1.98 -27.27
C SER A 447 9.73 -2.60 -28.44
N GLU A 448 11.01 -2.93 -28.24
CA GLU A 448 11.89 -3.51 -29.26
C GLU A 448 11.82 -5.04 -29.28
N VAL A 449 11.19 -5.65 -28.26
CA VAL A 449 11.11 -7.09 -28.09
C VAL A 449 9.68 -7.55 -28.28
N SER A 450 9.50 -8.56 -29.14
CA SER A 450 8.19 -9.21 -29.34
C SER A 450 8.09 -10.46 -28.47
N CYS A 451 6.94 -10.64 -27.81
CA CYS A 451 6.68 -11.86 -27.06
C CYS A 451 6.43 -13.03 -28.04
N PRO A 452 7.27 -14.08 -28.06
CA PRO A 452 7.26 -15.06 -29.15
C PRO A 452 6.07 -16.03 -29.14
N PHE A 453 5.24 -15.98 -28.10
CA PHE A 453 4.08 -16.86 -27.92
C PHE A 453 2.77 -16.08 -27.76
N LEU A 454 2.77 -14.75 -27.99
CA LEU A 454 1.56 -13.92 -27.92
C LEU A 454 1.16 -13.30 -29.24
#